data_AF-A0A0R1VB24-F1
#
_entry.id   AF-A0A0R1VB24-F1
#
_cell.length_a   1.000
_cell.length_b   1.000
_cell.length_c   1.000
_cell.angle_alpha   90.00
_cell.angle_beta   90.00
_cell.angle_gamma   90.00
#
_symmetry.space_group_name_H-M   'P 1'
#
loop_
_entity.id
_entity.type
_entity.pdbx_description
1 polymer ?
#
loop_
_entity_poly.entity_id
_entity_poly.type
_entity_poly.pdbx_seq_one_letter_code
_entity_poly.pdbx_strand_id
1 'polypeptide(L)'
;MNKKFDEPLLFIHGYAGNFFSFDRMIRFFKQKQLCSKRTLVFINSRGKSWIWGKKIRTGVAVQVIFLRNHASVTQQSAWLKELLLKLKNEDNIQHLSIVAHSMGAVSVLHLLTTCAQDPCLPQVRKIVCLGAPFNDLEPGRDTKEVERIPVSHLGPLYPTNLFAQMRRGAVNISRTTQFLNIIGDIDDGFSDGKVAVSSARMLRFLLKKGNFYRELVFEGKMAAHQRLHRNNAVFAAIAAFLLK
;
A
#
# COMPACT_ATOMS: atom_id res chain seq x y z
N MET A 1 25.14 15.45 -3.70
CA MET A 1 24.24 15.27 -2.54
C MET A 1 23.59 13.88 -2.62
N ASN A 2 23.72 13.04 -1.59
CA ASN A 2 23.03 11.75 -1.54
C ASN A 2 21.52 11.99 -1.37
N LYS A 3 20.71 11.63 -2.39
CA LYS A 3 19.24 11.71 -2.33
C LYS A 3 18.70 10.82 -1.20
N LYS A 4 17.78 11.34 -0.39
CA LYS A 4 17.08 10.63 0.71
C LYS A 4 15.57 10.82 0.57
N PHE A 5 14.79 10.03 1.29
CA PHE A 5 13.35 10.27 1.37
C PHE A 5 13.08 11.50 2.25
N ASP A 6 12.27 12.43 1.72
CA ASP A 6 11.98 13.73 2.35
C ASP A 6 10.83 13.69 3.36
N GLU A 7 10.27 12.51 3.60
CA GLU A 7 9.17 12.29 4.54
C GLU A 7 9.27 10.89 5.20
N PRO A 8 8.53 10.62 6.29
CA PRO A 8 8.38 9.26 6.80
C PRO A 8 7.78 8.34 5.74
N LEU A 9 8.28 7.10 5.67
CA LEU A 9 7.82 6.08 4.74
C LEU A 9 7.17 4.94 5.52
N LEU A 10 5.85 4.82 5.43
CA LEU A 10 5.08 3.76 6.07
C LEU A 10 5.05 2.50 5.21
N PHE A 11 5.20 1.34 5.83
CA PHE A 11 5.13 0.03 5.20
C PHE A 11 3.97 -0.77 5.78
N ILE A 12 2.99 -1.10 4.93
CA ILE A 12 1.74 -1.77 5.32
C ILE A 12 1.67 -3.16 4.70
N HIS A 13 1.74 -4.20 5.53
CA HIS A 13 1.74 -5.59 5.06
C HIS A 13 0.35 -6.07 4.60
N GLY A 14 0.33 -7.13 3.81
CA GLY A 14 -0.91 -7.80 3.39
C GLY A 14 -1.53 -8.68 4.48
N TYR A 15 -2.57 -9.42 4.12
CA TYR A 15 -3.19 -10.43 4.98
C TYR A 15 -2.15 -11.42 5.49
N ALA A 16 -2.23 -11.82 6.77
CA ALA A 16 -1.26 -12.68 7.43
C ALA A 16 0.19 -12.13 7.51
N GLY A 17 0.41 -10.88 7.09
CA GLY A 17 1.74 -10.26 7.10
C GLY A 17 2.27 -9.99 8.52
N ASN A 18 3.57 -9.70 8.61
CA ASN A 18 4.27 -9.45 9.86
C ASN A 18 5.54 -8.62 9.64
N PHE A 19 6.41 -8.55 10.64
CA PHE A 19 7.63 -7.73 10.59
C PHE A 19 8.64 -8.19 9.52
N PHE A 20 8.57 -9.41 9.02
CA PHE A 20 9.42 -9.90 7.94
C PHE A 20 8.96 -9.44 6.55
N SER A 21 7.70 -9.02 6.36
CA SER A 21 7.14 -8.71 5.04
C SER A 21 7.97 -7.67 4.27
N PHE A 22 8.32 -6.55 4.90
CA PHE A 22 9.11 -5.48 4.24
C PHE A 22 10.57 -5.44 4.67
N ASP A 23 11.02 -6.39 5.48
CA ASP A 23 12.33 -6.33 6.11
C ASP A 23 13.47 -6.26 5.07
N ARG A 24 13.39 -7.07 4.01
CA ARG A 24 14.37 -7.05 2.91
C ARG A 24 14.39 -5.72 2.15
N MET A 25 13.21 -5.16 1.88
CA MET A 25 13.08 -3.87 1.18
C MET A 25 13.63 -2.71 2.01
N ILE A 26 13.30 -2.68 3.31
CA ILE A 26 13.81 -1.66 4.24
C ILE A 26 15.33 -1.76 4.37
N ARG A 27 15.89 -2.98 4.47
CA ARG A 27 17.35 -3.20 4.45
C ARG A 27 17.97 -2.66 3.16
N PHE A 28 17.36 -2.92 2.00
CA PHE A 28 17.83 -2.39 0.72
C PHE A 28 17.86 -0.85 0.70
N PHE A 29 16.78 -0.18 1.13
CA PHE A 29 16.74 1.29 1.20
C PHE A 29 17.77 1.86 2.18
N LYS A 30 17.98 1.20 3.33
CA LYS A 30 19.00 1.58 4.29
C LYS A 30 20.42 1.43 3.72
N GLN A 31 20.71 0.32 3.02
CA GLN A 31 22.01 0.09 2.38
C GLN A 31 22.30 1.14 1.30
N LYS A 32 21.27 1.58 0.58
CA LYS A 32 21.34 2.69 -0.39
C LYS A 32 21.31 4.08 0.26
N GLN A 33 21.33 4.16 1.60
CA GLN A 33 21.29 5.39 2.39
C GLN A 33 20.05 6.27 2.14
N LEU A 34 18.96 5.70 1.61
CA LEU A 34 17.72 6.42 1.27
C LEU A 34 16.85 6.71 2.50
N CYS A 35 16.88 5.82 3.49
CA CYS A 35 16.18 5.97 4.75
C CYS A 35 17.08 5.63 5.95
N SER A 36 16.67 6.07 7.12
CA SER A 36 17.31 5.75 8.40
C SER A 36 16.87 4.37 8.93
N LYS A 37 17.22 4.05 10.19
CA LYS A 37 16.86 2.76 10.82
C LYS A 37 15.33 2.58 10.87
N ARG A 38 14.89 1.33 10.75
CA ARG A 38 13.50 0.91 10.88
C ARG A 38 12.94 1.24 12.27
N THR A 39 11.75 1.82 12.31
CA THR A 39 10.89 1.90 13.49
C THR A 39 9.68 0.98 13.28
N LEU A 40 9.32 0.21 14.31
CA LEU A 40 8.14 -0.65 14.29
C LEU A 40 6.99 0.05 15.00
N VAL A 41 5.79 -0.04 14.41
CA VAL A 41 4.54 0.38 15.05
C VAL A 41 3.65 -0.84 15.15
N PHE A 42 3.33 -1.27 16.36
CA PHE A 42 2.41 -2.37 16.58
C PHE A 42 1.02 -1.81 16.86
N ILE A 43 -0.01 -2.40 16.27
CA ILE A 43 -1.41 -2.05 16.50
C ILE A 43 -2.18 -3.29 16.95
N ASN A 44 -2.81 -3.22 18.11
CA ASN A 44 -3.63 -4.32 18.63
C ASN A 44 -5.06 -4.31 18.05
N SER A 45 -5.85 -5.32 18.40
CA SER A 45 -7.23 -5.48 17.93
C SER A 45 -8.18 -4.32 18.31
N ARG A 46 -7.82 -3.53 19.33
CA ARG A 46 -8.57 -2.34 19.78
C ARG A 46 -8.10 -1.05 19.12
N GLY A 47 -7.13 -1.10 18.21
CA GLY A 47 -6.57 0.08 17.54
C GLY A 47 -5.52 0.84 18.34
N LYS A 48 -5.17 0.41 19.55
CA LYS A 48 -4.10 1.04 20.33
C LYS A 48 -2.75 0.71 19.71
N SER A 49 -1.95 1.75 19.46
CA SER A 49 -0.63 1.64 18.84
C SER A 49 0.51 1.99 19.78
N TRP A 50 1.64 1.27 19.67
CA TRP A 50 2.90 1.60 20.34
C TRP A 50 4.08 1.46 19.40
N ILE A 51 5.14 2.20 19.72
CA ILE A 51 6.32 2.37 18.86
C ILE A 51 7.50 1.65 19.50
N TRP A 52 8.24 0.90 18.70
CA TRP A 52 9.53 0.34 19.07
C TRP A 52 10.61 0.82 18.09
N GLY A 53 11.59 1.55 18.61
CA GLY A 53 12.67 2.14 17.81
C GLY A 53 12.74 3.66 17.95
N LYS A 54 13.17 4.34 16.88
CA LYS A 54 13.38 5.79 16.89
C LYS A 54 12.07 6.55 16.72
N LYS A 55 12.04 7.81 17.20
CA LYS A 55 10.96 8.76 16.90
C LYS A 55 10.74 8.87 15.39
N ILE A 56 9.47 8.89 14.99
CA ILE A 56 9.06 8.98 13.59
C ILE A 56 9.28 10.42 13.11
N ARG A 57 9.99 10.56 11.98
CA ARG A 57 10.32 11.85 11.34
C ARG A 57 10.74 11.60 9.89
N THR A 58 11.04 12.67 9.16
CA THR A 58 11.57 12.61 7.78
C THR A 58 12.68 11.57 7.63
N GLY A 59 12.56 10.75 6.58
CA GLY A 59 13.52 9.71 6.24
C GLY A 59 13.50 8.49 7.17
N VAL A 60 12.52 8.35 8.07
CA VAL A 60 12.33 7.13 8.88
C VAL A 60 11.45 6.14 8.13
N ALA A 61 11.92 4.90 8.03
CA ALA A 61 11.10 3.76 7.58
C ALA A 61 10.27 3.25 8.77
N VAL A 62 8.95 3.37 8.65
CA VAL A 62 7.98 2.99 9.69
C VAL A 62 7.25 1.73 9.22
N GLN A 63 7.52 0.59 9.85
CA GLN A 63 6.83 -0.65 9.51
C GLN A 63 5.67 -0.88 10.47
N VAL A 64 4.45 -0.86 9.93
CA VAL A 64 3.21 -1.05 10.70
C VAL A 64 2.91 -2.54 10.77
N ILE A 65 2.68 -3.05 11.99
CA ILE A 65 2.41 -4.45 12.29
C ILE A 65 1.03 -4.54 12.95
N PHE A 66 0.06 -5.08 12.22
CA PHE A 66 -1.24 -5.42 12.80
C PHE A 66 -1.10 -6.73 13.57
N LEU A 67 -1.30 -6.71 14.90
CA LEU A 67 -1.23 -7.93 15.69
C LEU A 67 -2.34 -8.92 15.32
N ARG A 68 -3.50 -8.41 14.91
CA ARG A 68 -4.56 -9.19 14.26
C ARG A 68 -4.44 -9.00 12.74
N ASN A 69 -3.43 -9.64 12.16
CA ASN A 69 -3.05 -9.53 10.74
C ASN A 69 -4.04 -10.15 9.74
N HIS A 70 -5.10 -10.80 10.21
CA HIS A 70 -6.21 -11.32 9.42
C HIS A 70 -7.48 -10.47 9.49
N ALA A 71 -7.42 -9.30 10.14
CA ALA A 71 -8.56 -8.39 10.19
C ALA A 71 -8.93 -7.87 8.79
N SER A 72 -10.21 -7.52 8.61
CA SER A 72 -10.76 -7.04 7.35
C SER A 72 -10.10 -5.74 6.87
N VAL A 73 -10.26 -5.45 5.58
CA VAL A 73 -9.80 -4.20 4.96
C VAL A 73 -10.29 -2.98 5.74
N THR A 74 -11.57 -2.94 6.08
CA THR A 74 -12.20 -1.85 6.84
C THR A 74 -11.61 -1.70 8.23
N GLN A 75 -11.36 -2.81 8.94
CA GLN A 75 -10.78 -2.76 10.28
C GLN A 75 -9.32 -2.28 10.26
N GLN A 76 -8.51 -2.76 9.32
CA GLN A 76 -7.13 -2.29 9.14
C GLN A 76 -7.09 -0.82 8.72
N SER A 77 -8.03 -0.39 7.88
CA SER A 77 -8.20 1.02 7.52
C SER A 77 -8.52 1.90 8.73
N ALA A 78 -9.40 1.47 9.63
CA ALA A 78 -9.70 2.18 10.87
C ALA A 78 -8.47 2.28 11.78
N TRP A 79 -7.70 1.21 11.93
CA TRP A 79 -6.44 1.23 12.69
C TRP A 79 -5.39 2.15 12.08
N LEU A 80 -5.29 2.20 10.75
CA LEU A 80 -4.41 3.15 10.08
C LEU A 80 -4.87 4.59 10.32
N LYS A 81 -6.18 4.87 10.32
CA LYS A 81 -6.70 6.20 10.66
C LYS A 81 -6.23 6.65 12.04
N GLU A 82 -6.39 5.82 13.06
CA GLU A 82 -5.95 6.12 14.43
C GLU A 82 -4.43 6.34 14.51
N LEU A 83 -3.65 5.52 13.81
CA LEU A 83 -2.21 5.74 13.71
C LEU A 83 -1.90 7.10 13.05
N LEU A 84 -2.56 7.43 11.95
CA LEU A 84 -2.32 8.68 11.23
C LEU A 84 -2.70 9.91 12.07
N LEU A 85 -3.81 9.86 12.82
CA LEU A 85 -4.19 10.89 13.80
C LEU A 85 -3.09 11.06 14.86
N LYS A 86 -2.60 9.95 15.41
CA LYS A 86 -1.50 9.97 16.38
C LYS A 86 -0.24 10.62 15.81
N LEU A 87 0.16 10.23 14.59
CA LEU A 87 1.35 10.79 13.93
C LEU A 87 1.20 12.29 13.65
N LYS A 88 0.00 12.76 13.30
CA LYS A 88 -0.28 14.20 13.14
C LYS A 88 -0.15 14.94 14.47
N ASN A 89 -0.83 14.46 15.51
CA ASN A 89 -1.02 15.19 16.76
C ASN A 89 0.18 15.11 17.70
N GLU A 90 0.81 13.93 17.81
CA GLU A 90 1.90 13.71 18.77
C GLU A 90 3.29 13.88 18.13
N ASP A 91 3.44 13.43 16.87
CA ASP A 91 4.71 13.45 16.15
C ASP A 91 4.84 14.63 15.18
N ASN A 92 3.81 15.47 15.03
CA ASN A 92 3.75 16.61 14.12
C ASN A 92 4.03 16.26 12.64
N ILE A 93 3.72 15.02 12.24
CA ILE A 93 3.90 14.57 10.86
C ILE A 93 2.81 15.21 10.00
N GLN A 94 3.23 16.07 9.08
CA GLN A 94 2.32 16.75 8.15
C GLN A 94 2.14 15.99 6.84
N HIS A 95 3.18 15.28 6.42
CA HIS A 95 3.25 14.57 5.14
C HIS A 95 3.92 13.22 5.32
N LEU A 96 3.50 12.23 4.55
CA LEU A 96 4.14 10.92 4.51
C LEU A 96 3.91 10.23 3.17
N SER A 97 4.74 9.22 2.92
CA SER A 97 4.60 8.26 1.82
C SER A 97 4.27 6.87 2.36
N ILE A 98 3.61 6.05 1.53
CA ILE A 98 3.19 4.70 1.90
C ILE A 98 3.65 3.70 0.84
N VAL A 99 4.21 2.58 1.27
CA VAL A 99 4.38 1.35 0.48
C VAL A 99 3.50 0.28 1.10
N ALA A 100 2.60 -0.30 0.32
CA ALA A 100 1.64 -1.27 0.80
C ALA A 100 1.55 -2.48 -0.12
N HIS A 101 1.43 -3.67 0.47
CA HIS A 101 1.40 -4.94 -0.26
C HIS A 101 0.04 -5.62 -0.11
N SER A 102 -0.45 -6.18 -1.21
CA SER A 102 -1.66 -7.00 -1.25
C SER A 102 -2.84 -6.30 -0.56
N MET A 103 -3.55 -6.97 0.35
CA MET A 103 -4.65 -6.41 1.13
C MET A 103 -4.30 -5.09 1.84
N GLY A 104 -3.05 -4.91 2.29
CA GLY A 104 -2.62 -3.68 2.95
C GLY A 104 -2.76 -2.45 2.05
N ALA A 105 -2.55 -2.61 0.73
CA ALA A 105 -2.75 -1.53 -0.23
C ALA A 105 -4.25 -1.22 -0.43
N VAL A 106 -5.10 -2.25 -0.38
CA VAL A 106 -6.56 -2.08 -0.40
C VAL A 106 -7.04 -1.35 0.87
N SER A 107 -6.48 -1.67 2.05
CA SER A 107 -6.76 -0.96 3.31
C SER A 107 -6.33 0.51 3.28
N VAL A 108 -5.17 0.80 2.69
CA VAL A 108 -4.71 2.18 2.49
C VAL A 108 -5.63 2.92 1.54
N LEU A 109 -6.04 2.32 0.41
CA LEU A 109 -6.97 2.97 -0.50
C LEU A 109 -8.35 3.19 0.13
N HIS A 110 -8.86 2.18 0.85
CA HIS A 110 -10.11 2.30 1.60
C HIS A 110 -10.05 3.50 2.56
N LEU A 111 -8.98 3.63 3.36
CA LEU A 111 -8.76 4.79 4.25
C LEU A 111 -8.85 6.13 3.51
N LEU A 112 -8.21 6.24 2.33
CA LEU A 112 -8.21 7.48 1.57
C LEU A 112 -9.59 7.80 1.00
N THR A 113 -10.32 6.79 0.55
CA THR A 113 -11.67 6.96 0.03
C THR A 113 -12.68 7.32 1.12
N THR A 114 -12.39 7.01 2.39
CA THR A 114 -13.27 7.35 3.53
C THR A 114 -12.87 8.62 4.26
N CYS A 115 -11.59 9.01 4.25
CA CYS A 115 -11.07 10.04 5.18
C CYS A 115 -9.99 10.98 4.61
N ALA A 116 -9.59 10.92 3.33
CA ALA A 116 -8.43 11.70 2.86
C ALA A 116 -8.56 13.23 2.87
N GLN A 117 -9.78 13.78 3.03
CA GLN A 117 -10.01 15.23 3.20
C GLN A 117 -10.10 15.64 4.68
N ASP A 118 -9.91 14.72 5.63
CA ASP A 118 -9.89 15.02 7.06
C ASP A 118 -8.61 15.83 7.39
N PRO A 119 -8.71 17.13 7.74
CA PRO A 119 -7.54 17.99 7.98
C PRO A 119 -6.74 17.55 9.21
N CYS A 120 -7.31 16.69 10.06
CA CYS A 120 -6.65 16.09 11.21
C CYS A 120 -5.67 14.97 10.83
N LEU A 121 -5.60 14.58 9.55
CA LEU A 121 -4.66 13.57 9.07
C LEU A 121 -3.42 14.22 8.40
N PRO A 122 -2.26 13.52 8.39
CA PRO A 122 -1.16 13.86 7.51
C PRO A 122 -1.58 13.67 6.05
N GLN A 123 -1.12 14.55 5.17
CA GLN A 123 -1.32 14.36 3.74
C GLN A 123 -0.45 13.21 3.23
N VAL A 124 -1.07 12.23 2.60
CA VAL A 124 -0.35 11.15 1.91
C VAL A 124 0.10 11.64 0.53
N ARG A 125 1.40 11.85 0.35
CA ARG A 125 1.97 12.41 -0.90
C ARG A 125 2.16 11.36 -1.98
N LYS A 126 2.72 10.21 -1.62
CA LYS A 126 2.96 9.11 -2.58
C LYS A 126 2.56 7.77 -2.01
N ILE A 127 2.04 6.93 -2.89
CA ILE A 127 1.59 5.59 -2.56
C ILE A 127 2.14 4.62 -3.58
N VAL A 128 2.76 3.57 -3.06
CA VAL A 128 3.16 2.40 -3.85
C VAL A 128 2.28 1.23 -3.45
N CYS A 129 1.56 0.68 -4.42
CA CYS A 129 0.79 -0.55 -4.27
C CYS A 129 1.56 -1.71 -4.90
N LEU A 130 1.64 -2.84 -4.21
CA LEU A 130 2.34 -4.06 -4.67
C LEU A 130 1.34 -5.22 -4.72
N GLY A 131 1.00 -5.71 -5.92
CA GLY A 131 0.14 -6.88 -6.10
C GLY A 131 -1.20 -6.76 -5.37
N ALA A 132 -1.86 -5.61 -5.49
CA ALA A 132 -3.02 -5.25 -4.68
C ALA A 132 -4.34 -5.71 -5.34
N PRO A 133 -5.16 -6.55 -4.68
CA PRO A 133 -6.41 -7.06 -5.24
C PRO A 133 -7.58 -6.06 -5.07
N PHE A 134 -7.67 -5.05 -5.95
CA PHE A 134 -8.63 -3.95 -5.76
C PHE A 134 -10.08 -4.32 -6.05
N ASN A 135 -10.35 -5.38 -6.82
CA ASN A 135 -11.71 -5.82 -7.13
C ASN A 135 -11.94 -7.29 -6.77
N ASP A 136 -11.20 -7.86 -5.83
CA ASP A 136 -11.47 -9.21 -5.32
C ASP A 136 -12.65 -9.17 -4.33
N LEU A 137 -13.33 -10.30 -4.18
CA LEU A 137 -14.42 -10.47 -3.22
C LEU A 137 -13.90 -10.43 -1.79
N GLU A 138 -12.79 -11.15 -1.53
CA GLU A 138 -12.15 -11.20 -0.22
C GLU A 138 -10.65 -10.88 -0.34
N PRO A 139 -10.26 -9.59 -0.47
CA PRO A 139 -8.88 -9.18 -0.62
C PRO A 139 -7.91 -9.84 0.36
N GLY A 140 -6.90 -10.52 -0.18
CA GLY A 140 -5.81 -11.14 0.57
C GLY A 140 -6.12 -12.48 1.23
N ARG A 141 -7.36 -12.99 1.16
CA ARG A 141 -7.63 -14.39 1.52
C ARG A 141 -7.14 -15.33 0.43
N ASP A 142 -6.66 -16.49 0.85
CA ASP A 142 -6.24 -17.52 -0.09
C ASP A 142 -7.49 -18.25 -0.61
N THR A 143 -7.69 -18.19 -1.91
CA THR A 143 -8.71 -18.93 -2.65
C THR A 143 -8.07 -20.14 -3.34
N LYS A 144 -8.87 -21.15 -3.72
CA LYS A 144 -8.37 -22.32 -4.48
C LYS A 144 -7.81 -21.91 -5.85
N GLU A 145 -8.45 -20.95 -6.48
CA GLU A 145 -8.07 -20.38 -7.77
C GLU A 145 -8.00 -18.86 -7.66
N VAL A 146 -7.14 -18.25 -8.47
CA VAL A 146 -7.05 -16.79 -8.54
C VAL A 146 -8.37 -16.23 -9.08
N GLU A 147 -8.95 -15.26 -8.36
CA GLU A 147 -10.21 -14.64 -8.76
C GLU A 147 -10.08 -13.98 -10.13
N ARG A 148 -10.98 -14.36 -11.05
CA ARG A 148 -11.00 -13.84 -12.43
C ARG A 148 -12.32 -13.13 -12.70
N ILE A 149 -12.45 -11.91 -12.18
CA ILE A 149 -13.62 -11.09 -12.46
C ILE A 149 -13.45 -10.42 -13.84
N PRO A 150 -14.43 -10.58 -14.75
CA PRO A 150 -14.40 -9.93 -16.06
C PRO A 150 -14.31 -8.40 -15.99
N VAL A 151 -13.53 -7.82 -16.90
CA VAL A 151 -13.29 -6.39 -16.99
C VAL A 151 -13.57 -5.88 -18.40
N SER A 152 -14.03 -4.64 -18.48
CA SER A 152 -14.18 -3.89 -19.73
C SER A 152 -13.29 -2.64 -19.71
N HIS A 153 -13.28 -1.89 -20.81
CA HIS A 153 -12.61 -0.59 -20.87
C HIS A 153 -13.16 0.45 -19.87
N LEU A 154 -14.39 0.25 -19.35
CA LEU A 154 -15.03 1.12 -18.36
C LEU A 154 -14.81 0.68 -16.91
N GLY A 155 -14.14 -0.45 -16.67
CA GLY A 155 -13.90 -1.02 -15.35
C GLY A 155 -14.44 -2.44 -15.20
N PRO A 156 -14.56 -2.96 -13.97
CA PRO A 156 -15.02 -4.32 -13.74
C PRO A 156 -16.49 -4.46 -14.16
N LEU A 157 -16.82 -5.53 -14.89
CA LEU A 157 -18.22 -5.82 -15.25
C LEU A 157 -19.05 -6.18 -14.01
N TYR A 158 -18.40 -6.82 -13.03
CA TYR A 158 -18.98 -7.16 -11.74
C TYR A 158 -18.16 -6.51 -10.63
N PRO A 159 -18.43 -5.23 -10.28
CA PRO A 159 -17.74 -4.57 -9.17
C PRO A 159 -18.11 -5.23 -7.85
N THR A 160 -17.12 -5.53 -7.01
CA THR A 160 -17.39 -6.04 -5.66
C THR A 160 -17.93 -4.93 -4.75
N ASN A 161 -18.57 -5.29 -3.64
CA ASN A 161 -19.11 -4.31 -2.69
C ASN A 161 -18.05 -3.33 -2.20
N LEU A 162 -16.86 -3.86 -1.89
CA LEU A 162 -15.72 -3.05 -1.45
C LEU A 162 -15.23 -2.12 -2.57
N PHE A 163 -15.11 -2.63 -3.81
CA PHE A 163 -14.73 -1.79 -4.95
C PHE A 163 -15.74 -0.66 -5.19
N ALA A 164 -17.04 -0.98 -5.18
CA ALA A 164 -18.10 0.00 -5.36
C ALA A 164 -18.10 1.07 -4.25
N GLN A 165 -17.84 0.67 -3.01
CA GLN A 165 -17.67 1.59 -1.88
C GLN A 165 -16.48 2.53 -2.09
N MET A 166 -15.29 1.99 -2.40
CA MET A 166 -14.10 2.79 -2.67
C MET A 166 -14.31 3.72 -3.87
N ARG A 167 -14.99 3.26 -4.93
CA ARG A 167 -15.30 4.07 -6.11
C ARG A 167 -16.16 5.29 -5.78
N ARG A 168 -17.19 5.13 -4.92
CA ARG A 168 -17.99 6.26 -4.43
C ARG A 168 -17.15 7.25 -3.60
N GLY A 169 -16.26 6.73 -2.76
CA GLY A 169 -15.36 7.53 -1.94
C GLY A 169 -14.14 8.11 -2.67
N ALA A 170 -13.93 7.77 -3.94
CA ALA A 170 -12.78 8.26 -4.73
C ALA A 170 -12.72 9.79 -4.78
N VAL A 171 -13.86 10.48 -4.61
CA VAL A 171 -13.97 11.94 -4.46
C VAL A 171 -13.18 12.49 -3.27
N ASN A 172 -12.80 11.67 -2.29
CA ASN A 172 -12.03 12.10 -1.13
C ASN A 172 -10.52 12.04 -1.38
N ILE A 173 -10.04 11.25 -2.35
CA ILE A 173 -8.61 11.13 -2.63
C ILE A 173 -8.05 12.48 -3.07
N SER A 174 -6.96 12.91 -2.44
CA SER A 174 -6.30 14.16 -2.81
C SER A 174 -5.75 14.09 -4.24
N ARG A 175 -5.94 15.16 -5.03
CA ARG A 175 -5.42 15.26 -6.40
C ARG A 175 -3.90 15.32 -6.46
N THR A 176 -3.25 15.72 -5.36
CA THR A 176 -1.79 15.81 -5.24
C THR A 176 -1.15 14.50 -4.81
N THR A 177 -1.94 13.50 -4.38
CA THR A 177 -1.41 12.16 -4.10
C THR A 177 -1.02 11.48 -5.41
N GLN A 178 0.23 10.99 -5.44
CA GLN A 178 0.80 10.27 -6.57
C GLN A 178 0.79 8.77 -6.30
N PHE A 179 0.53 7.97 -7.34
CA PHE A 179 0.36 6.54 -7.24
C PHE A 179 1.31 5.80 -8.18
N LEU A 180 2.02 4.82 -7.62
CA LEU A 180 2.73 3.78 -8.37
C LEU A 180 2.08 2.43 -8.07
N ASN A 181 1.56 1.78 -9.10
CA ASN A 181 0.98 0.45 -9.00
C ASN A 181 1.94 -0.57 -9.61
N ILE A 182 2.53 -1.40 -8.76
CA ILE A 182 3.43 -2.48 -9.16
C ILE A 182 2.64 -3.77 -9.17
N ILE A 183 2.55 -4.36 -10.36
CA ILE A 183 1.75 -5.54 -10.66
C ILE A 183 2.70 -6.68 -11.00
N GLY A 184 2.48 -7.85 -10.42
CA GLY A 184 3.21 -9.06 -10.75
C GLY A 184 2.48 -9.87 -11.80
N ASP A 185 3.24 -10.52 -12.66
CA ASP A 185 2.72 -11.41 -13.69
C ASP A 185 3.68 -12.60 -13.87
N ILE A 186 3.20 -13.80 -13.52
CA ILE A 186 3.95 -15.05 -13.68
C ILE A 186 3.32 -15.99 -14.70
N ASP A 187 2.15 -15.62 -15.24
CA ASP A 187 1.25 -16.49 -16.01
C ASP A 187 0.74 -15.76 -17.27
N ASP A 188 1.64 -15.12 -18.01
CA ASP A 188 1.38 -14.49 -19.33
C ASP A 188 0.12 -13.61 -19.38
N GLY A 189 0.08 -12.59 -18.53
CA GLY A 189 -1.01 -11.61 -18.47
C GLY A 189 -2.09 -11.94 -17.44
N PHE A 190 -2.03 -13.11 -16.80
CA PHE A 190 -3.10 -13.57 -15.93
C PHE A 190 -2.95 -13.13 -14.47
N SER A 191 -1.86 -13.53 -13.79
CA SER A 191 -1.77 -13.37 -12.34
C SER A 191 -0.34 -13.34 -11.79
N ASP A 192 -0.18 -12.89 -10.54
CA ASP A 192 1.05 -13.09 -9.76
C ASP A 192 1.06 -14.41 -8.94
N GLY A 193 0.12 -15.32 -9.24
CA GLY A 193 -0.14 -16.57 -8.52
C GLY A 193 -1.10 -16.44 -7.33
N LYS A 194 -1.50 -15.21 -6.95
CA LYS A 194 -2.57 -14.99 -5.96
C LYS A 194 -3.58 -13.94 -6.39
N VAL A 195 -3.14 -12.91 -7.10
CA VAL A 195 -3.95 -11.77 -7.52
C VAL A 195 -3.91 -11.68 -9.04
N ALA A 196 -5.09 -11.58 -9.66
CA ALA A 196 -5.18 -11.37 -11.09
C ALA A 196 -4.63 -9.99 -11.48
N VAL A 197 -3.90 -9.93 -12.60
CA VAL A 197 -3.43 -8.69 -13.21
C VAL A 197 -4.61 -7.75 -13.48
N SER A 198 -5.76 -8.30 -13.89
CA SER A 198 -7.00 -7.53 -14.08
C SER A 198 -7.45 -6.83 -12.79
N SER A 199 -7.51 -7.55 -11.67
CA SER A 199 -7.88 -6.98 -10.36
C SER A 199 -6.89 -5.92 -9.90
N ALA A 200 -5.58 -6.16 -10.06
CA ALA A 200 -4.56 -5.19 -9.69
C ALA A 200 -4.61 -3.90 -10.51
N ARG A 201 -4.97 -3.97 -11.79
CA ARG A 201 -5.18 -2.79 -12.66
C ARG A 201 -6.41 -1.97 -12.29
N MET A 202 -7.33 -2.50 -11.46
CA MET A 202 -8.57 -1.79 -11.11
C MET A 202 -8.35 -0.50 -10.32
N LEU A 203 -7.15 -0.28 -9.77
CA LEU A 203 -6.78 1.00 -9.15
C LEU A 203 -7.08 2.20 -10.05
N ARG A 204 -6.84 2.10 -11.36
CA ARG A 204 -7.07 3.20 -12.31
C ARG A 204 -8.52 3.73 -12.29
N PHE A 205 -9.48 2.87 -11.99
CA PHE A 205 -10.91 3.20 -11.93
C PHE A 205 -11.35 3.72 -10.54
N LEU A 206 -10.44 3.68 -9.56
CA LEU A 206 -10.63 4.19 -8.20
C LEU A 206 -9.93 5.54 -7.98
N LEU A 207 -9.21 6.04 -8.98
CA LEU A 207 -8.52 7.34 -8.92
C LEU A 207 -9.29 8.41 -9.70
N LYS A 208 -9.14 9.67 -9.28
CA LYS A 208 -9.72 10.80 -10.01
C LYS A 208 -8.92 11.08 -11.28
N LYS A 209 -9.59 11.61 -12.31
CA LYS A 209 -8.91 12.27 -13.42
C LYS A 209 -7.99 13.38 -12.86
N GLY A 210 -6.72 13.37 -13.27
CA GLY A 210 -5.70 14.33 -12.83
C GLY A 210 -4.78 13.84 -11.70
N ASN A 211 -5.06 12.71 -11.04
CA ASN A 211 -4.05 12.09 -10.17
C ASN A 211 -2.87 11.59 -11.02
N PHE A 212 -1.65 11.81 -10.53
CA PHE A 212 -0.47 11.15 -11.12
C PHE A 212 -0.55 9.65 -10.82
N TYR A 213 -0.67 8.85 -11.86
CA TYR A 213 -0.80 7.40 -11.76
C TYR A 213 0.13 6.72 -12.76
N ARG A 214 0.95 5.78 -12.28
CA ARG A 214 1.82 4.95 -13.11
C ARG A 214 1.64 3.48 -12.76
N GLU A 215 1.55 2.63 -13.77
CA GLU A 215 1.61 1.18 -13.62
C GLU A 215 2.99 0.67 -14.06
N LEU A 216 3.49 -0.35 -13.35
CA LEU A 216 4.65 -1.14 -13.74
C LEU A 216 4.28 -2.61 -13.58
N VAL A 217 4.29 -3.36 -14.68
CA VAL A 217 4.15 -4.81 -14.65
C VAL A 217 5.54 -5.42 -14.60
N PHE A 218 5.77 -6.31 -13.65
CA PHE A 218 6.96 -7.14 -13.58
C PHE A 218 6.56 -8.55 -14.00
N GLU A 219 7.36 -9.14 -14.87
CA GLU A 219 7.08 -10.47 -15.43
C GLU A 219 8.07 -11.53 -14.92
N GLY A 220 7.65 -12.79 -15.03
CA GLY A 220 8.47 -13.97 -14.74
C GLY A 220 8.51 -14.34 -13.25
N LYS A 221 9.21 -15.42 -12.92
CA LYS A 221 9.14 -16.08 -11.59
C LYS A 221 9.42 -15.16 -10.39
N MET A 222 10.14 -14.05 -10.56
CA MET A 222 10.43 -13.07 -9.49
C MET A 222 9.31 -12.04 -9.28
N ALA A 223 8.26 -12.09 -10.09
CA ALA A 223 7.07 -11.27 -9.98
C ALA A 223 5.92 -11.96 -9.23
N ALA A 224 6.10 -13.20 -8.76
CA ALA A 224 5.09 -13.87 -7.95
C ALA A 224 4.70 -13.04 -6.71
N HIS A 225 3.49 -13.24 -6.19
CA HIS A 225 2.88 -12.40 -5.16
C HIS A 225 3.78 -12.10 -3.96
N GLN A 226 4.41 -13.15 -3.42
CA GLN A 226 5.33 -13.06 -2.28
C GLN A 226 6.77 -12.65 -2.68
N ARG A 227 7.08 -12.58 -3.96
CA ARG A 227 8.41 -12.20 -4.47
C ARG A 227 8.49 -10.73 -4.88
N LEU A 228 7.37 -10.07 -5.14
CA LEU A 228 7.33 -8.61 -5.39
C LEU A 228 8.06 -7.82 -4.28
N HIS A 229 7.74 -8.09 -3.02
CA HIS A 229 8.43 -7.48 -1.86
C HIS A 229 9.80 -8.12 -1.51
N ARG A 230 10.37 -8.93 -2.40
CA ARG A 230 11.71 -9.54 -2.30
C ARG A 230 12.58 -9.33 -3.55
N ASN A 231 12.09 -8.55 -4.52
CA ASN A 231 12.73 -8.35 -5.80
C ASN A 231 13.48 -7.01 -5.83
N ASN A 232 14.80 -7.03 -6.03
CA ASN A 232 15.63 -5.83 -6.02
C ASN A 232 15.27 -4.86 -7.16
N ALA A 233 14.79 -5.35 -8.31
CA ALA A 233 14.33 -4.50 -9.41
C ALA A 233 13.05 -3.73 -9.03
N VAL A 234 12.12 -4.40 -8.33
CA VAL A 234 10.95 -3.76 -7.72
C VAL A 234 11.40 -2.69 -6.72
N PHE A 235 12.36 -2.99 -5.85
CA PHE A 235 12.86 -2.02 -4.87
C PHE A 235 13.48 -0.80 -5.53
N ALA A 236 14.27 -0.99 -6.59
CA ALA A 236 14.85 0.11 -7.36
C ALA A 236 13.79 1.00 -8.01
N ALA A 237 12.73 0.40 -8.59
CA ALA A 237 11.61 1.14 -9.16
C ALA A 237 10.86 1.97 -8.11
N ILE A 238 10.62 1.40 -6.92
CA ILE A 238 10.01 2.09 -5.78
C ILE A 238 10.87 3.28 -5.35
N ALA A 239 12.17 3.05 -5.14
CA ALA A 239 13.09 4.12 -4.75
C ALA A 239 13.10 5.26 -5.77
N ALA A 240 13.14 4.93 -7.06
CA ALA A 240 13.13 5.93 -8.14
C ALA A 240 11.85 6.77 -8.14
N PHE A 241 10.69 6.18 -7.84
CA PHE A 241 9.44 6.92 -7.71
C PHE A 241 9.38 7.79 -6.44
N LEU A 242 9.83 7.24 -5.31
CA LEU A 242 9.83 7.95 -4.03
C LEU A 242 10.81 9.14 -3.99
N LEU A 243 11.88 9.12 -4.77
CA LEU A 243 12.89 10.19 -4.86
C LEU A 243 12.61 11.27 -5.92
N LYS A 244 11.55 11.14 -6.72
CA LYS A 244 11.16 12.14 -7.73
C LYS A 244 10.34 13.26 -7.14
#